data_AF-X1C974-F1
#
_entry.id   AF-X1C974-F1
#
_cell.length_a   1.000
_cell.length_b   1.000
_cell.length_c   1.000
_cell.angle_alpha   90.00
_cell.angle_beta   90.00
_cell.angle_gamma   90.00
#
_symmetry.space_group_name_H-M   'P 1'
#
loop_
_entity.id
_entity.type
_entity.pdbx_description
1 polymer ?
#
loop_
_entity_poly.entity_id
_entity_poly.type
_entity_poly.pdbx_seq_one_letter_code
_entity_poly.pdbx_strand_id
1 'polypeptide(L)'
;MINLIRFYIINNAEVPEIILGDKVLNKALSKFPEIAPQDFKENIEIENIKNTGLFKITVKFNDPGATKNICREIINQYFEYGTPLLEEKIGLLKSQISATGEMILNTEDLIKQLQKQINSTALGERSIALEPTFKIPFLRNLYAEQQQTLYKLYSKKDNLTNQLLSIKKFKIISSPFKPKNPIRPKIKQNILLSGILGLMFFTFLAFFVEYLKNTSRD
;
A
#
# COMPACT_ATOMS: atom_id res chain seq x y z
N MET A 1 15.29 23.55 15.85
CA MET A 1 13.91 24.08 15.78
C MET A 1 13.18 23.21 14.78
N ILE A 2 12.19 22.41 15.16
CA ILE A 2 11.67 21.36 14.26
C ILE A 2 10.64 21.95 13.30
N ASN A 3 10.83 21.71 12.02
CA ASN A 3 9.97 22.15 10.91
C ASN A 3 9.15 20.96 10.38
N LEU A 4 7.93 21.26 9.91
CA LEU A 4 6.97 20.28 9.45
C LEU A 4 6.60 20.52 7.99
N ILE A 5 6.76 19.52 7.14
CA ILE A 5 6.31 19.57 5.75
C ILE A 5 5.37 18.40 5.48
N ARG A 6 4.24 18.71 4.82
CA ARG A 6 3.17 17.75 4.53
C ARG A 6 2.88 17.69 3.04
N PHE A 7 2.59 16.50 2.55
CA PHE A 7 2.07 16.30 1.20
C PHE A 7 1.15 15.08 1.11
N TYR A 8 0.30 15.05 0.08
CA TYR A 8 -0.69 14.02 -0.15
C TYR A 8 -0.38 13.19 -1.42
N ILE A 9 -0.38 11.86 -1.31
CA ILE A 9 -0.25 10.90 -2.43
C ILE A 9 -1.51 10.03 -2.52
N ILE A 10 -1.90 9.62 -3.73
CA ILE A 10 -2.88 8.55 -3.97
C ILE A 10 -2.14 7.21 -4.16
N ASN A 11 -2.45 6.17 -3.37
CA ASN A 11 -2.24 4.73 -3.69
C ASN A 11 -2.84 3.80 -2.59
N ASN A 12 -2.73 2.47 -2.74
CA ASN A 12 -3.17 1.34 -1.89
C ASN A 12 -2.37 1.17 -0.58
N ALA A 13 -2.58 0.08 0.16
CA ALA A 13 -1.89 -0.29 1.40
C ALA A 13 -0.34 -0.38 1.32
N GLU A 14 0.24 -0.40 0.11
CA GLU A 14 1.68 -0.60 -0.14
C GLU A 14 2.52 0.70 0.02
N VAL A 15 1.90 1.88 0.14
CA VAL A 15 2.63 3.18 0.28
C VAL A 15 3.62 3.19 1.45
N PRO A 16 3.24 2.77 2.68
CA PRO A 16 4.15 2.80 3.81
C PRO A 16 5.32 1.82 3.61
N GLU A 17 5.08 0.63 3.06
CA GLU A 17 6.12 -0.38 2.80
C GLU A 17 7.14 0.09 1.77
N ILE A 18 6.70 0.74 0.69
CA ILE A 18 7.61 1.23 -0.35
C ILE A 18 8.41 2.44 0.17
N ILE A 19 7.78 3.38 0.89
CA ILE A 19 8.47 4.59 1.39
C ILE A 19 9.45 4.25 2.51
N LEU A 20 9.05 3.38 3.44
CA LEU A 20 9.88 2.99 4.58
C LEU A 20 10.84 1.83 4.26
N GLY A 21 10.71 1.25 3.07
CA GLY A 21 11.57 0.19 2.58
C GLY A 21 13.01 0.66 2.44
N ASP A 22 13.95 -0.20 2.84
CA ASP A 22 15.37 0.17 2.95
C ASP A 22 15.98 0.64 1.62
N LYS A 23 15.45 0.19 0.46
CA LYS A 23 15.91 0.64 -0.87
C LYS A 23 15.61 2.12 -1.13
N VAL A 24 14.35 2.55 -0.94
CA VAL A 24 13.94 3.94 -1.16
C VAL A 24 14.61 4.85 -0.13
N LEU A 25 14.65 4.38 1.11
CA LEU A 25 15.29 5.06 2.23
C LEU A 25 16.79 5.30 1.99
N ASN A 26 17.55 4.24 1.71
CA ASN A 26 19.00 4.34 1.57
C ASN A 26 19.41 5.21 0.38
N LYS A 27 18.66 5.16 -0.73
CA LYS A 27 18.94 6.01 -1.90
C LYS A 27 18.48 7.46 -1.72
N ALA A 28 17.41 7.70 -0.96
CA ALA A 28 17.07 9.08 -0.58
C ALA A 28 18.13 9.68 0.35
N LEU A 29 18.61 8.88 1.32
CA LEU A 29 19.62 9.29 2.30
C LEU A 29 21.03 9.42 1.73
N SER A 30 21.35 8.80 0.58
CA SER A 30 22.66 8.99 -0.06
C SER A 30 22.92 10.44 -0.47
N LYS A 31 21.87 11.27 -0.60
CA LYS A 31 21.98 12.72 -0.86
C LYS A 31 22.01 13.57 0.43
N PHE A 32 21.80 12.96 1.59
CA PHE A 32 21.79 13.61 2.91
C PHE A 32 22.59 12.77 3.92
N PRO A 33 23.93 12.68 3.76
CA PRO A 33 24.78 11.84 4.63
C PRO A 33 24.76 12.27 6.09
N GLU A 34 24.30 13.48 6.38
CA GLU A 34 24.17 14.04 7.73
C GLU A 34 23.01 13.43 8.54
N ILE A 35 22.14 12.63 7.92
CA ILE A 35 20.94 12.07 8.54
C ILE A 35 21.09 10.55 8.67
N ALA A 36 21.05 10.03 9.89
CA ALA A 36 21.07 8.60 10.12
C ALA A 36 19.75 7.95 9.62
N PRO A 37 19.79 6.71 9.08
CA PRO A 37 18.58 6.00 8.66
C PRO A 37 17.54 5.82 9.76
N GLN A 38 17.98 5.69 11.01
CA GLN A 38 17.13 5.61 12.19
C GLN A 38 16.34 6.91 12.40
N ASP A 39 17.05 8.05 12.40
CA ASP A 39 16.45 9.37 12.57
C ASP A 39 15.41 9.66 11.49
N PHE A 40 15.61 9.13 10.29
CA PHE A 40 14.67 9.30 9.20
C PHE A 40 13.36 8.53 9.42
N LYS A 41 13.42 7.27 9.89
CA LYS A 41 12.21 6.48 10.20
C LYS A 41 11.40 7.11 11.34
N GLU A 42 12.06 7.69 12.33
CA GLU A 42 11.41 8.34 13.49
C GLU A 42 10.79 9.70 13.14
N ASN A 43 11.34 10.41 12.15
CA ASN A 43 10.90 11.75 11.77
C ASN A 43 9.92 11.79 10.58
N ILE A 44 9.50 10.63 10.07
CA ILE A 44 8.52 10.50 9.00
C ILE A 44 7.27 9.80 9.51
N GLU A 45 6.14 10.49 9.38
CA GLU A 45 4.82 9.95 9.70
C GLU A 45 3.99 9.81 8.41
N ILE A 46 3.39 8.65 8.22
CA ILE A 46 2.52 8.33 7.08
C ILE A 46 1.13 8.02 7.63
N GLU A 47 0.15 8.85 7.28
CA GLU A 47 -1.24 8.72 7.74
C GLU A 47 -2.18 8.48 6.55
N ASN A 48 -3.06 7.48 6.65
CA ASN A 48 -4.15 7.30 5.68
C ASN A 48 -5.33 8.21 6.05
N ILE A 49 -5.77 9.02 5.09
CA ILE A 49 -6.95 9.87 5.24
C ILE A 49 -8.18 9.05 4.84
N LYS A 50 -8.93 8.64 5.88
CA LYS A 50 -10.16 7.84 5.75
C LYS A 50 -11.07 8.36 4.65
N ASN A 51 -11.64 7.46 3.87
CA ASN A 51 -12.61 7.73 2.80
C ASN A 51 -12.10 8.58 1.62
N THR A 52 -10.79 8.87 1.53
CA THR A 52 -10.23 9.67 0.41
C THR A 52 -9.20 8.92 -0.43
N GLY A 53 -8.65 7.79 0.07
CA GLY A 53 -7.55 7.07 -0.58
C GLY A 53 -6.25 7.86 -0.63
N LEU A 54 -6.15 8.93 0.17
CA LEU A 54 -4.99 9.80 0.25
C LEU A 54 -4.11 9.40 1.43
N PHE A 55 -2.81 9.40 1.19
CA PHE A 55 -1.79 9.27 2.21
C PHE A 55 -1.15 10.62 2.46
N LYS A 56 -1.19 11.06 3.72
CA LYS A 56 -0.49 12.25 4.19
C LYS A 56 0.86 11.83 4.72
N ILE A 57 1.91 12.31 4.06
CA ILE A 57 3.28 12.10 4.52
C ILE A 57 3.76 13.38 5.17
N THR A 58 4.32 13.22 6.35
CA THR A 58 4.76 14.31 7.21
C THR A 58 6.22 14.09 7.57
N VAL A 59 7.07 15.08 7.30
CA VAL A 59 8.51 15.00 7.56
C VAL A 59 8.92 16.09 8.55
N LYS A 60 9.75 15.73 9.53
CA LYS A 60 10.14 16.58 10.67
C LYS A 60 11.67 16.72 10.80
N PHE A 61 12.24 17.83 10.36
CA PHE A 61 13.68 18.11 10.56
C PHE A 61 13.96 19.53 11.03
N ASN A 62 15.20 19.78 11.48
CA ASN A 62 15.59 21.05 12.10
C ASN A 62 15.69 22.22 11.11
N ASP A 63 16.23 22.00 9.91
CA ASP A 63 16.34 23.05 8.89
C ASP A 63 15.15 23.01 7.92
N PRO A 64 14.32 24.07 7.80
CA PRO A 64 13.18 24.03 6.90
C PRO A 64 13.58 23.98 5.41
N GLY A 65 14.80 24.43 5.05
CA GLY A 65 15.33 24.29 3.69
C GLY A 65 15.62 22.83 3.35
N ALA A 66 16.46 22.19 4.16
CA ALA A 66 16.81 20.78 4.07
C ALA A 66 15.56 19.89 4.17
N THR A 67 14.63 20.17 5.09
CA THR A 67 13.36 19.42 5.23
C THR A 67 12.60 19.38 3.89
N LYS A 68 12.54 20.51 3.17
CA LYS A 68 11.85 20.59 1.87
C LYS A 68 12.55 19.75 0.81
N ASN A 69 13.88 19.80 0.79
CA ASN A 69 14.69 19.01 -0.15
C ASN A 69 14.59 17.52 0.14
N ILE A 70 14.60 17.12 1.42
CA ILE A 70 14.39 15.74 1.87
C ILE A 70 13.00 15.25 1.46
N CYS A 71 11.94 16.02 1.72
CA CYS A 71 10.60 15.68 1.24
C CYS A 71 10.55 15.48 -0.27
N ARG A 72 11.17 16.38 -1.02
CA ARG A 72 11.20 16.28 -2.49
C ARG A 72 11.96 15.04 -2.94
N GLU A 73 13.07 14.71 -2.29
CA GLU A 73 13.85 13.54 -2.65
C GLU A 73 13.12 12.24 -2.30
N ILE A 74 12.45 12.15 -1.16
CA ILE A 74 11.57 11.03 -0.80
C ILE A 74 10.54 10.79 -1.88
N ILE A 75 9.87 11.86 -2.30
CA ILE A 75 8.88 11.83 -3.38
C ILE A 75 9.54 11.29 -4.64
N ASN A 76 10.66 11.89 -5.07
CA ASN A 76 11.35 11.48 -6.30
C ASN A 76 11.75 10.02 -6.27
N GLN A 77 12.39 9.54 -5.21
CA GLN A 77 12.81 8.15 -5.07
C GLN A 77 11.59 7.21 -5.03
N TYR A 78 10.51 7.61 -4.36
CA TYR A 78 9.27 6.85 -4.37
C TYR A 78 8.68 6.73 -5.78
N PHE A 79 8.68 7.78 -6.59
CA PHE A 79 8.23 7.69 -7.98
C PHE A 79 9.19 6.89 -8.87
N GLU A 80 10.51 7.04 -8.65
CA GLU A 80 11.55 6.34 -9.39
C GLU A 80 11.49 4.81 -9.17
N TYR A 81 11.16 4.37 -7.95
CA TYR A 81 11.04 2.95 -7.62
C TYR A 81 9.61 2.40 -7.72
N GLY A 82 8.63 3.17 -7.27
CA GLY A 82 7.24 2.73 -7.23
C GLY A 82 6.65 2.59 -8.62
N THR A 83 6.93 3.53 -9.53
CA THR A 83 6.33 3.51 -10.87
C THR A 83 6.71 2.26 -11.67
N PRO A 84 8.00 1.87 -11.78
CA PRO A 84 8.37 0.65 -12.49
C PRO A 84 7.78 -0.62 -11.85
N LEU A 85 7.76 -0.71 -10.51
CA LEU A 85 7.17 -1.85 -9.80
C LEU A 85 5.67 -1.99 -10.09
N LEU A 86 4.96 -0.86 -10.16
CA LEU A 86 3.55 -0.83 -10.50
C LEU A 86 3.31 -1.21 -11.96
N GLU A 87 4.13 -0.71 -12.87
CA GLU A 87 4.07 -1.05 -14.29
C GLU A 87 4.37 -2.53 -14.53
N GLU A 88 5.35 -3.09 -13.83
CA GLU A 88 5.64 -4.53 -13.82
C GLU A 88 4.43 -5.33 -13.35
N LYS A 89 3.82 -4.97 -12.22
CA LYS A 89 2.60 -5.63 -11.70
C LYS A 89 1.44 -5.55 -12.69
N ILE A 90 1.22 -4.38 -13.31
CA ILE A 90 0.22 -4.21 -14.37
C ILE A 90 0.53 -5.10 -15.58
N GLY A 91 1.81 -5.17 -15.98
CA GLY A 91 2.28 -6.01 -17.09
C GLY A 91 2.03 -7.50 -16.82
N LEU A 92 2.37 -7.98 -15.62
CA LEU A 92 2.13 -9.35 -15.18
C LEU A 92 0.64 -9.69 -15.19
N LEU A 93 -0.22 -8.83 -14.64
CA LEU A 93 -1.68 -9.05 -14.66
C LEU A 93 -2.23 -9.09 -16.09
N LYS A 94 -1.80 -8.17 -16.97
CA LYS A 94 -2.19 -8.18 -18.38
C LYS A 94 -1.76 -9.46 -19.09
N SER A 95 -0.52 -9.90 -18.85
CA SER A 95 0.00 -11.16 -19.40
C SER A 95 -0.83 -12.36 -18.93
N GLN A 96 -1.16 -12.42 -17.63
CA GLN A 96 -2.01 -13.49 -17.08
C GLN A 96 -3.43 -13.46 -17.64
N ILE A 97 -4.02 -12.28 -17.84
CA ILE A 97 -5.34 -12.12 -18.47
C ILE A 97 -5.30 -12.60 -19.92
N SER A 98 -4.26 -12.25 -20.68
CA SER A 98 -4.07 -12.69 -22.07
C SER A 98 -3.93 -14.21 -22.16
N ALA A 99 -3.02 -14.79 -21.36
CA ALA A 99 -2.80 -16.24 -21.33
C ALA A 99 -4.07 -17.00 -20.90
N THR A 100 -4.81 -16.49 -19.91
CA THR A 100 -6.10 -17.08 -19.52
C THR A 100 -7.13 -16.96 -20.64
N GLY A 101 -7.12 -15.85 -21.40
CA GLY A 101 -7.95 -15.68 -22.59
C GLY A 101 -7.67 -16.71 -23.68
N GLU A 102 -6.40 -17.01 -23.94
CA GLU A 102 -6.02 -18.07 -24.89
C GLU A 102 -6.46 -19.46 -24.40
N MET A 103 -6.32 -19.75 -23.10
CA MET A 103 -6.83 -21.00 -22.52
C MET A 103 -8.35 -21.13 -22.68
N ILE A 104 -9.10 -20.04 -22.50
CA ILE A 104 -10.56 -20.00 -22.73
C ILE A 104 -10.87 -20.38 -24.17
N LEU A 105 -10.24 -19.70 -25.15
CA LEU A 105 -10.47 -19.97 -26.58
C LEU A 105 -10.17 -21.43 -26.95
N ASN A 106 -9.05 -21.96 -26.47
CA ASN A 106 -8.68 -23.36 -26.71
C ASN A 106 -9.67 -24.33 -26.07
N THR A 107 -10.17 -24.02 -24.86
CA THR A 107 -11.17 -24.85 -24.16
C THR A 107 -12.52 -24.80 -24.86
N GLU A 108 -12.94 -23.63 -25.34
CA GLU A 108 -14.16 -23.47 -26.14
C GLU A 108 -14.11 -24.29 -27.44
N ASP A 109 -12.97 -24.27 -28.13
CA ASP A 109 -12.78 -25.08 -29.33
C ASP A 109 -12.82 -26.58 -29.01
N LEU A 110 -12.17 -27.02 -27.94
CA LEU A 110 -12.22 -28.41 -27.47
C LEU A 110 -13.67 -28.84 -27.15
N ILE A 111 -14.43 -28.02 -26.43
CA ILE A 111 -15.85 -28.27 -26.13
C ILE A 111 -16.66 -28.42 -27.41
N LYS A 112 -16.41 -27.55 -28.41
CA LYS A 112 -17.07 -27.61 -29.72
C LYS A 112 -16.72 -28.90 -30.47
N GLN A 113 -15.46 -29.33 -30.43
CA GLN A 113 -15.02 -30.60 -31.02
C GLN A 113 -15.66 -31.80 -30.32
N LEU A 114 -15.68 -31.84 -28.99
CA LEU A 114 -16.33 -32.88 -28.20
C LEU A 114 -17.83 -32.95 -28.51
N GLN A 115 -18.50 -31.81 -28.59
CA GLN A 115 -19.91 -31.75 -28.98
C GLN A 115 -20.14 -32.34 -30.38
N LYS A 116 -19.27 -32.02 -31.35
CA LYS A 116 -19.32 -32.60 -32.70
C LYS A 116 -19.14 -34.13 -32.67
N GLN A 117 -18.18 -34.63 -31.88
CA GLN A 117 -17.92 -36.07 -31.72
C GLN A 117 -19.09 -36.81 -31.06
N ILE A 118 -19.70 -36.22 -30.03
CA ILE A 118 -20.89 -36.77 -29.37
C ILE A 118 -22.03 -36.89 -30.39
N ASN A 119 -22.28 -35.84 -31.17
CA ASN A 119 -23.36 -35.82 -32.16
C ASN A 119 -23.13 -36.80 -33.32
N SER A 120 -21.91 -36.88 -33.86
CA SER A 120 -21.60 -37.80 -34.96
C SER A 120 -21.64 -39.27 -34.52
N THR A 121 -21.23 -39.56 -33.29
CA THR A 121 -21.28 -40.92 -32.72
C THR A 121 -22.72 -41.35 -32.47
N ALA A 122 -23.56 -40.47 -31.93
CA ALA A 122 -25.00 -40.72 -31.75
C ALA A 122 -25.76 -40.94 -33.07
N LEU A 123 -25.29 -40.34 -34.19
CA LEU A 123 -25.86 -40.56 -35.53
C LEU A 123 -25.42 -41.88 -36.16
N GLY A 124 -24.20 -42.33 -35.88
CA GLY A 124 -23.66 -43.63 -36.33
C GLY A 124 -24.28 -44.85 -35.63
N GLU A 125 -24.76 -44.69 -34.40
CA GLU A 125 -25.43 -45.70 -33.57
C GLU A 125 -26.73 -46.28 -34.17
N ARG A 126 -27.30 -45.66 -35.22
CA ARG A 126 -28.40 -46.26 -35.99
C ARG A 126 -27.98 -47.50 -36.80
N SER A 127 -26.69 -47.83 -36.83
CA SER A 127 -26.09 -48.92 -37.61
C SER A 127 -25.35 -49.89 -36.68
N ILE A 128 -26.09 -50.83 -36.06
CA ILE A 128 -25.68 -52.11 -35.46
C ILE A 128 -24.17 -52.22 -35.05
N ALA A 129 -23.82 -51.92 -33.79
CA ALA A 129 -22.61 -52.45 -33.14
C ALA A 129 -22.68 -52.32 -31.59
N LEU A 130 -22.09 -53.29 -30.88
CA LEU A 130 -22.01 -53.42 -29.40
C LEU A 130 -20.88 -52.60 -28.75
N GLU A 131 -20.17 -51.75 -29.51
CA GLU A 131 -19.16 -50.79 -29.04
C GLU A 131 -19.63 -49.54 -28.22
N PRO A 132 -20.90 -49.08 -28.25
CA PRO A 132 -21.23 -47.71 -27.82
C PRO A 132 -21.44 -47.52 -26.30
N THR A 133 -21.50 -48.58 -25.50
CA THR A 133 -22.00 -48.51 -24.12
C THR A 133 -21.17 -47.61 -23.19
N PHE A 134 -19.85 -47.50 -23.42
CA PHE A 134 -18.96 -46.70 -22.56
C PHE A 134 -18.44 -45.41 -23.20
N LYS A 135 -18.38 -45.34 -24.53
CA LYS A 135 -17.76 -44.21 -25.25
C LYS A 135 -18.57 -42.92 -25.13
N ILE A 136 -19.89 -42.98 -25.32
CA ILE A 136 -20.75 -41.79 -25.19
C ILE A 136 -20.76 -41.26 -23.75
N PRO A 137 -20.97 -42.09 -22.70
CA PRO A 137 -20.89 -41.61 -21.32
C PRO A 137 -19.53 -40.98 -20.98
N PHE A 138 -18.42 -41.57 -21.45
CA PHE A 138 -17.09 -40.99 -21.27
C PHE A 138 -16.95 -39.62 -21.92
N LEU A 139 -17.35 -39.46 -23.20
CA LEU A 139 -17.29 -38.18 -23.89
C LEU A 139 -18.18 -37.11 -23.24
N ARG A 140 -19.35 -37.49 -22.72
CA ARG A 140 -20.25 -36.58 -21.99
C ARG A 140 -19.64 -36.14 -20.65
N ASN A 141 -18.98 -37.06 -19.95
CA ASN A 141 -18.27 -36.74 -18.71
C ASN A 141 -17.12 -35.77 -18.99
N LEU A 142 -16.27 -36.05 -19.98
CA LEU A 142 -15.19 -35.15 -20.39
C LEU A 142 -15.72 -33.78 -20.83
N TYR A 143 -16.82 -33.73 -21.60
CA TYR A 143 -17.48 -32.48 -21.95
C TYR A 143 -17.91 -31.67 -20.71
N ALA A 144 -18.52 -32.34 -19.72
CA ALA A 144 -18.92 -31.70 -18.47
C ALA A 144 -17.71 -31.17 -17.67
N GLU A 145 -16.61 -31.92 -17.61
CA GLU A 145 -15.36 -31.47 -16.98
C GLU A 145 -14.77 -30.23 -17.67
N GLN A 146 -14.77 -30.20 -19.01
CA GLN A 146 -14.31 -29.04 -19.76
C GLN A 146 -15.20 -27.82 -19.54
N GLN A 147 -16.52 -27.99 -19.43
CA GLN A 147 -17.44 -26.90 -19.10
C GLN A 147 -17.18 -26.31 -17.71
N GLN A 148 -16.90 -27.16 -16.72
CA GLN A 148 -16.49 -26.68 -15.40
C GLN A 148 -15.16 -25.93 -15.45
N THR A 149 -14.22 -26.41 -16.25
CA THR A 149 -12.92 -25.75 -16.46
C THR A 149 -13.10 -24.38 -17.10
N LEU A 150 -13.95 -24.28 -18.13
CA LEU A 150 -14.28 -23.02 -18.79
C LEU A 150 -14.86 -21.99 -17.80
N TYR A 151 -15.81 -22.40 -16.96
CA TYR A 151 -16.36 -21.54 -15.91
C TYR A 151 -15.28 -21.04 -14.93
N LYS A 152 -14.38 -21.92 -14.49
CA LYS A 152 -13.26 -21.54 -13.61
C LYS A 152 -12.31 -20.53 -14.28
N LEU A 153 -12.03 -20.71 -15.57
CA LEU A 153 -11.16 -19.80 -16.33
C LEU A 153 -11.79 -18.41 -16.49
N TYR A 154 -13.10 -18.32 -16.77
CA TYR A 154 -13.81 -17.03 -16.79
C TYR A 154 -13.78 -16.34 -15.42
N SER A 155 -14.11 -17.07 -14.35
CA SER A 155 -14.05 -16.52 -12.99
C SER A 155 -12.65 -16.01 -12.64
N LYS A 156 -11.61 -16.76 -13.02
CA LYS A 156 -10.21 -16.34 -12.85
C LYS A 156 -9.91 -15.06 -13.64
N LYS A 157 -10.32 -14.98 -14.91
CA LYS A 157 -10.11 -13.81 -15.76
C LYS A 157 -10.82 -12.57 -15.19
N ASP A 158 -12.04 -12.72 -14.69
CA ASP A 158 -12.79 -11.63 -14.06
C ASP A 158 -12.10 -11.17 -12.78
N ASN A 159 -11.63 -12.09 -11.95
CA ASN A 159 -10.87 -11.75 -10.75
C ASN A 159 -9.59 -10.95 -11.09
N LEU A 160 -8.81 -11.41 -12.06
CA LEU A 160 -7.61 -10.69 -12.53
C LEU A 160 -7.94 -9.32 -13.12
N THR A 161 -9.04 -9.21 -13.86
CA THR A 161 -9.52 -7.95 -14.42
C THR A 161 -9.93 -6.97 -13.32
N ASN A 162 -10.64 -7.45 -12.30
CA ASN A 162 -11.01 -6.63 -11.14
C ASN A 162 -9.78 -6.18 -10.34
N GLN A 163 -8.78 -7.06 -10.17
CA GLN A 163 -7.50 -6.67 -9.57
C GLN A 163 -6.84 -5.55 -10.38
N LEU A 164 -6.78 -5.68 -11.72
CA LEU A 164 -6.20 -4.67 -12.60
C LEU A 164 -6.94 -3.32 -12.53
N LEU A 165 -8.28 -3.34 -12.50
CA LEU A 165 -9.11 -2.12 -12.39
C LEU A 165 -8.98 -1.44 -11.02
N SER A 166 -8.69 -2.21 -9.97
CA SER A 166 -8.49 -1.67 -8.62
C SER A 166 -7.17 -0.91 -8.46
N ILE A 167 -6.22 -1.09 -9.39
CA ILE A 167 -4.91 -0.44 -9.33
C ILE A 167 -5.05 1.06 -9.58
N LYS A 168 -4.64 1.86 -8.60
CA LYS A 168 -4.55 3.32 -8.70
C LYS A 168 -3.12 3.74 -8.94
N LYS A 169 -2.86 4.47 -10.03
CA LYS A 169 -1.54 5.04 -10.30
C LYS A 169 -1.17 6.09 -9.26
N PHE A 170 0.11 6.16 -8.93
CA PHE A 170 0.64 7.16 -8.01
C PHE A 170 0.41 8.57 -8.56
N LYS A 171 -0.04 9.48 -7.70
CA LYS A 171 -0.15 10.90 -8.03
C LYS A 171 0.10 11.76 -6.80
N ILE A 172 0.89 12.82 -6.97
CA ILE A 172 1.06 13.87 -5.96
C ILE A 172 -0.11 14.84 -6.10
N ILE A 173 -0.84 15.09 -5.01
CA ILE A 173 -1.94 16.07 -4.99
C ILE A 173 -1.45 17.43 -4.50
N SER A 174 -0.42 17.46 -3.64
CA SER A 174 0.14 18.70 -3.10
C SER A 174 1.66 18.63 -3.01
N SER A 175 2.36 19.67 -3.45
CA SER A 175 3.82 19.74 -3.33
C SER A 175 4.28 20.10 -1.90
N PRO A 176 5.47 19.67 -1.46
CA PRO A 176 6.08 20.08 -0.20
C PRO A 176 6.15 21.62 -0.04
N PHE A 177 5.47 22.17 0.98
CA PHE A 177 5.54 23.60 1.31
C PHE A 177 6.47 23.85 2.51
N LYS A 178 7.20 24.98 2.49
CA LYS A 178 8.05 25.39 3.63
C LYS A 178 7.15 26.01 4.72
N PRO A 179 7.19 25.51 5.97
CA PRO A 179 6.37 26.08 7.04
C PRO A 179 6.89 27.48 7.41
N LYS A 180 5.96 28.41 7.68
CA LYS A 180 6.31 29.77 8.14
C LYS A 180 6.81 29.80 9.58
N ASN A 181 6.31 28.88 10.42
CA ASN A 181 6.66 28.77 11.83
C ASN A 181 7.05 27.32 12.18
N PRO A 182 8.02 27.13 13.08
CA PRO A 182 8.39 25.81 13.58
C PRO A 182 7.27 25.19 14.43
N ILE A 183 7.23 23.87 14.50
CA ILE A 183 6.24 23.16 15.32
C ILE A 183 6.71 22.92 16.76
N ARG A 184 8.02 22.89 17.01
CA ARG A 184 8.64 22.68 18.32
C ARG A 184 9.99 23.42 18.46
N PRO A 185 10.37 23.84 19.68
CA PRO A 185 9.57 23.79 20.92
C PRO A 185 8.45 24.83 20.93
N LYS A 186 7.37 24.57 21.67
CA LYS A 186 6.26 25.54 21.84
C LYS A 186 6.62 26.55 22.92
N ILE A 187 7.51 27.48 22.58
CA ILE A 187 8.17 28.39 23.53
C ILE A 187 7.17 29.06 24.49
N LYS A 188 6.06 29.59 23.97
CA LYS A 188 5.02 30.24 24.77
C LYS A 188 4.39 29.31 25.82
N GLN A 189 4.12 28.05 25.44
CA GLN A 189 3.52 27.06 26.35
C GLN A 189 4.51 26.61 27.41
N ASN A 190 5.77 26.36 27.01
CA ASN A 190 6.81 25.95 27.95
C ASN A 190 7.09 27.03 28.99
N ILE A 191 7.14 28.30 28.59
CA ILE A 191 7.33 29.43 29.52
C ILE A 191 6.19 29.50 30.53
N LEU A 192 4.94 29.37 30.08
CA LEU A 192 3.77 29.39 30.97
C LEU A 192 3.80 28.22 31.96
N LEU A 193 4.11 27.01 31.48
CA LEU A 193 4.23 25.82 32.32
C LEU A 193 5.32 26.02 33.38
N SER A 194 6.50 26.53 32.98
CA SER A 194 7.60 26.80 33.91
C SER A 194 7.23 27.84 34.96
N GLY A 195 6.46 28.88 34.59
CA GLY A 195 5.97 29.88 35.54
C GLY A 195 5.06 29.27 36.60
N ILE A 196 4.10 28.43 36.19
CA ILE A 196 3.19 27.73 37.10
C ILE A 196 3.97 26.75 37.99
N LEU A 197 4.88 25.98 37.40
CA LEU A 197 5.68 24.99 38.13
C LEU A 197 6.59 25.66 39.16
N GLY A 198 7.20 26.79 38.80
CA GLY A 198 7.99 27.61 39.72
C GLY A 198 7.15 28.12 40.88
N LEU A 199 5.96 28.68 40.61
CA LEU A 199 5.06 29.15 41.66
C LEU A 199 4.71 28.02 42.63
N MET A 200 4.34 26.84 42.13
CA MET A 200 4.03 25.66 42.94
C MET A 200 5.23 25.20 43.78
N PHE A 201 6.44 25.22 43.20
CA PHE A 201 7.65 24.81 43.91
C PHE A 201 8.00 25.78 45.04
N PHE A 202 7.91 27.08 44.80
CA PHE A 202 8.21 28.10 45.82
C PHE A 202 7.17 28.15 46.94
N THR A 203 5.88 27.98 46.63
CA THR A 203 4.85 27.90 47.67
C THR A 203 5.04 26.66 48.54
N PHE A 204 5.34 25.50 47.93
CA PHE A 204 5.68 24.29 48.67
C PHE A 204 6.91 24.49 49.57
N LEU A 205 7.99 25.10 49.06
CA LEU A 205 9.19 25.39 49.85
C LEU A 205 8.89 26.29 51.06
N ALA A 206 8.05 27.31 50.88
CA ALA A 206 7.68 28.22 51.96
C ALA A 206 6.99 27.47 53.11
N PHE A 207 6.02 26.61 52.80
CA PHE A 207 5.38 25.76 53.80
C PHE A 207 6.33 24.73 54.41
N PHE A 208 7.22 24.14 53.61
CA PHE A 208 8.17 23.14 54.09
C PHE A 208 9.18 23.73 55.09
N VAL A 209 9.72 24.93 54.81
CA VAL A 209 10.60 25.66 55.72
C VAL A 209 9.87 26.02 57.02
N GLU A 210 8.62 26.45 56.91
CA GLU A 210 7.79 26.77 58.08
C GLU A 210 7.50 25.52 58.93
N TYR A 211 7.20 24.38 58.29
CA TYR A 211 7.00 23.10 58.94
C TYR A 211 8.22 22.65 59.75
N LEU A 212 9.43 22.77 59.19
CA LEU A 212 10.67 22.42 59.89
C LEU A 212 10.93 23.33 61.11
N LYS A 213 10.62 24.63 61.00
CA LYS A 213 10.75 25.57 62.13
C LYS A 213 9.77 25.28 63.26
N ASN A 214 8.56 24.84 62.94
CA ASN A 214 7.56 24.52 63.97
C ASN A 214 7.82 23.17 64.63
N THR A 215 8.39 22.19 63.92
CA THR A 215 8.82 20.91 64.52
C THR A 215 9.98 21.04 65.51
N SER A 216 10.83 22.05 65.38
CA SER A 216 12.03 22.22 66.23
C SER A 216 11.79 23.09 67.48
N ARG A 217 10.55 23.55 67.70
CA ARG A 217 10.15 24.35 68.87
C ARG A 217 9.42 23.55 69.95
N ASP A 218 9.12 22.28 69.69
CA ASP A 218 8.69 21.27 70.67
C ASP A 218 9.89 20.38 71.07
#